data_AF-A0A0Q5U0I5-F1
#
_entry.id   AF-A0A0Q5U0I5-F1
#
_cell.length_a   1.000
_cell.length_b   1.000
_cell.length_c   1.000
_cell.angle_alpha   90.00
_cell.angle_beta   90.00
_cell.angle_gamma   90.00
#
_symmetry.space_group_name_H-M   'P 1'
#
loop_
_entity.id
_entity.type
_entity.pdbx_description
1 polymer ?
#
loop_
_entity_poly.entity_id
_entity_poly.type
_entity_poly.pdbx_seq_one_letter_code
_entity_poly.pdbx_strand_id
1 'polypeptide(L)'
;MLLSDVLEAHGYDFLEYSHASIKRRIIRLYALDNFVSFAEFRYTVKTDKQYFKRFLEEITVNVTEMFRDPGFYRALRNDVLPVLGTYPFIRIWVAGCSTGEEAYSLAIVLKELNLLQKSLIYATDINPSVLEKAKKGMFPLNYIKAYSENYVQSGGTKDFSSYYTANYSLAKFDESLNSKMIFSTHNLVSDHSFNEFQLILCRNVLIYFDKDLQHKVFQLFDNSLEKLGYLALGSKESLDFWSRAREYKRVKTEKIWRKL
;
A
#
# COMPACT_ATOMS: atom_id res chain seq x y z
N MET A 1 18.88 16.71 11.26
CA MET A 1 20.08 16.73 10.39
C MET A 1 19.92 15.76 9.24
N LEU A 2 20.16 14.44 9.37
CA LEU A 2 20.07 13.51 8.23
C LEU A 2 18.73 13.57 7.46
N LEU A 3 17.59 13.51 8.15
CA LEU A 3 16.28 13.57 7.49
C LEU A 3 16.04 14.90 6.78
N SER A 4 16.57 16.00 7.32
CA SER A 4 16.53 17.32 6.69
C SER A 4 17.36 17.33 5.41
N ASP A 5 18.55 16.70 5.40
CA ASP A 5 19.35 16.56 4.17
C ASP A 5 18.64 15.70 3.13
N VAL A 6 17.92 14.66 3.54
CA VAL A 6 17.16 13.80 2.62
C VAL A 6 16.03 14.60 1.95
N LEU A 7 15.32 15.43 2.72
CA LEU A 7 14.32 16.34 2.18
C LEU A 7 14.94 17.35 1.21
N GLU A 8 16.02 18.02 1.60
CA GLU A 8 16.67 19.05 0.78
C GLU A 8 17.31 18.47 -0.50
N ALA A 9 17.98 17.32 -0.42
CA ALA A 9 18.73 16.76 -1.54
C ALA A 9 17.88 15.91 -2.48
N HIS A 10 16.85 15.23 -1.95
CA HIS A 10 16.08 14.24 -2.71
C HIS A 10 14.56 14.50 -2.72
N GLY A 11 14.05 15.44 -1.93
CA GLY A 11 12.62 15.78 -1.88
C GLY A 11 11.75 14.80 -1.08
N TYR A 12 12.35 13.84 -0.36
CA TYR A 12 11.59 12.88 0.45
C TYR A 12 11.47 13.38 1.89
N ASP A 13 10.24 13.71 2.30
CA ASP A 13 9.97 14.17 3.66
C ASP A 13 9.68 12.99 4.60
N PHE A 14 10.62 12.78 5.52
CA PHE A 14 10.53 11.77 6.58
C PHE A 14 10.45 12.40 7.98
N LEU A 15 10.31 13.72 8.09
CA LEU A 15 10.41 14.44 9.35
C LEU A 15 9.25 14.10 10.32
N GLU A 16 8.06 13.87 9.78
CA GLU A 16 6.83 13.54 10.54
C GLU A 16 6.54 12.01 10.57
N TYR A 17 7.54 11.20 10.22
CA TYR A 17 7.48 9.77 10.48
C TYR A 17 7.81 9.49 11.95
N SER A 18 7.30 8.36 12.45
CA SER A 18 7.60 7.86 13.79
C SER A 18 9.10 7.78 14.02
N HIS A 19 9.60 8.67 14.90
CA HIS A 19 11.02 8.80 15.19
C HIS A 19 11.64 7.47 15.65
N ALA A 20 10.91 6.68 16.46
CA ALA A 20 11.37 5.37 16.92
C ALA A 20 11.51 4.36 15.76
N SER A 21 10.58 4.38 14.79
CA SER A 21 10.62 3.50 13.62
C SER A 21 11.78 3.86 12.70
N ILE A 22 11.87 5.14 12.31
CA ILE A 22 12.93 5.63 11.41
C ILE A 22 14.31 5.45 12.03
N LYS A 23 14.50 5.85 13.30
CA LYS A 23 15.80 5.73 13.97
C LYS A 23 16.31 4.29 13.96
N ARG A 24 15.43 3.31 14.24
CA ARG A 24 15.79 1.89 14.23
C ARG A 24 16.25 1.43 12.84
N ARG A 25 15.61 1.90 11.77
CA ARG A 25 15.94 1.55 10.39
C ARG A 25 17.25 2.19 9.94
N ILE A 26 17.46 3.47 10.26
CA ILE A 26 18.72 4.17 9.99
C ILE A 26 19.88 3.46 10.68
N ILE A 27 19.75 3.12 11.97
CA ILE A 27 20.81 2.43 12.73
C ILE A 27 21.08 1.05 12.13
N ARG A 28 20.04 0.30 11.76
CA ARG A 28 20.18 -1.01 11.11
C ARG A 28 20.91 -0.88 9.77
N LEU A 29 20.50 0.04 8.91
CA LEU A 29 21.13 0.22 7.60
C LEU A 29 22.59 0.64 7.72
N TYR A 30 22.86 1.61 8.60
CA TYR A 30 24.22 2.03 8.95
C TYR A 30 25.12 0.85 9.33
N ALA A 31 24.60 -0.06 10.18
CA ALA A 31 25.34 -1.24 10.62
C ALA A 31 25.47 -2.30 9.51
N LEU A 32 24.41 -2.57 8.74
CA LEU A 32 24.41 -3.56 7.66
C LEU A 32 25.41 -3.23 6.56
N ASP A 33 25.56 -1.94 6.25
CA ASP A 33 26.45 -1.47 5.19
C ASP A 33 27.86 -1.14 5.70
N ASN A 34 28.13 -1.39 6.99
CA ASN A 34 29.45 -1.27 7.62
C ASN A 34 30.12 0.10 7.41
N PHE A 35 29.37 1.20 7.51
CA PHE A 35 29.94 2.54 7.45
C PHE A 35 30.91 2.80 8.60
N VAL A 36 32.01 3.48 8.31
CA VAL A 36 33.09 3.75 9.30
C VAL A 36 32.66 4.84 10.28
N SER A 37 31.81 5.77 9.84
CA SER A 37 31.23 6.80 10.70
C SER A 37 29.86 7.26 10.22
N PHE A 38 29.06 7.82 11.14
CA PHE A 38 27.77 8.40 10.76
C PHE A 38 27.91 9.62 9.83
N ALA A 39 29.04 10.33 9.89
CA ALA A 39 29.33 11.45 8.99
C ALA A 39 29.49 10.96 7.53
N GLU A 40 30.22 9.87 7.34
CA GLU A 40 30.36 9.20 6.03
C GLU A 40 29.00 8.71 5.54
N PHE A 41 28.24 7.99 6.37
CA PHE A 41 26.90 7.53 6.03
C PHE A 41 25.97 8.67 5.58
N ARG A 42 25.92 9.76 6.36
CA ARG A 42 25.12 10.94 6.03
C ARG A 42 25.55 11.57 4.70
N TYR A 43 26.86 11.70 4.47
CA TYR A 43 27.39 12.24 3.22
C TYR A 43 26.99 11.35 2.03
N THR A 44 27.19 10.04 2.12
CA THR A 44 26.83 9.09 1.06
C THR A 44 25.35 9.09 0.76
N VAL A 45 24.47 9.09 1.78
CA VAL A 45 23.01 9.22 1.58
C VAL A 45 22.66 10.52 0.85
N LYS A 46 23.36 11.62 1.13
CA LYS A 46 23.11 12.93 0.54
C LYS A 46 23.58 13.02 -0.92
N THR A 47 24.74 12.45 -1.25
CA THR A 47 25.41 12.72 -2.54
C THR A 47 25.33 11.56 -3.55
N ASP A 48 25.20 10.32 -3.10
CA ASP A 48 25.15 9.15 -3.98
C ASP A 48 23.70 8.74 -4.29
N LYS A 49 23.27 8.97 -5.54
CA LYS A 49 21.92 8.63 -6.03
C LYS A 49 21.67 7.12 -6.07
N GLN A 50 22.69 6.30 -6.33
CA GLN A 50 22.56 4.84 -6.34
C GLN A 50 22.36 4.34 -4.92
N TYR A 51 23.17 4.82 -3.98
CA TYR A 51 23.03 4.49 -2.57
C TYR A 51 21.70 5.00 -1.99
N PHE A 52 21.25 6.18 -2.41
CA PHE A 52 19.95 6.71 -1.95
C PHE A 52 18.78 5.78 -2.29
N LYS A 53 18.80 5.06 -3.41
CA LYS A 53 17.78 4.05 -3.72
C LYS A 53 17.75 2.93 -2.68
N ARG A 54 18.93 2.44 -2.28
CA ARG A 54 19.07 1.44 -1.20
C ARG A 54 18.60 2.00 0.14
N PHE A 55 18.98 3.24 0.45
CA PHE A 55 18.50 3.94 1.65
C PHE A 55 16.98 3.99 1.67
N LEU A 56 16.36 4.44 0.58
CA LEU A 56 14.90 4.53 0.47
C LEU A 56 14.24 3.16 0.65
N GLU A 57 14.76 2.11 0.00
CA GLU A 57 14.27 0.73 0.16
C GLU A 57 14.28 0.20 1.59
N GLU A 58 15.29 0.57 2.39
CA GLU A 58 15.45 0.07 3.76
C GLU A 58 14.72 0.94 4.80
N ILE A 59 14.60 2.24 4.53
CA ILE A 59 13.86 3.17 5.38
C ILE A 59 12.34 3.00 5.19
N THR A 60 11.85 2.72 3.97
CA THR A 60 10.44 2.40 3.75
C THR A 60 10.14 0.95 4.15
N VAL A 61 8.93 0.69 4.65
CA VAL A 61 8.55 -0.67 5.06
C VAL A 61 7.80 -1.34 3.93
N ASN A 62 8.49 -2.25 3.25
CA ASN A 62 7.97 -2.85 2.03
C ASN A 62 7.46 -4.30 2.23
N VAL A 63 7.38 -4.78 3.49
CA VAL A 63 6.88 -6.13 3.77
C VAL A 63 5.37 -6.18 3.58
N THR A 64 4.93 -6.93 2.58
CA THR A 64 3.53 -7.14 2.24
C THR A 64 3.31 -8.59 1.84
N GLU A 65 2.06 -9.03 1.83
CA GLU A 65 1.66 -10.39 1.48
C GLU A 65 0.31 -10.35 0.76
N MET A 66 0.07 -11.30 -0.14
CA MET A 66 -1.24 -11.39 -0.79
C MET A 66 -2.28 -11.86 0.22
N PHE A 67 -3.47 -11.27 0.10
CA PHE A 67 -4.62 -11.57 0.95
C PHE A 67 -4.35 -11.38 2.45
N ARG A 68 -3.46 -10.43 2.81
CA ARG A 68 -3.15 -10.06 4.20
C ARG A 68 -4.41 -9.76 5.02
N ASP A 69 -4.49 -10.31 6.22
CA ASP A 69 -5.68 -10.31 7.08
C ASP A 69 -6.91 -10.86 6.31
N PRO A 70 -7.06 -12.19 6.12
CA PRO A 70 -8.09 -12.75 5.24
C PRO A 70 -9.53 -12.33 5.57
N GLY A 71 -9.83 -12.03 6.85
CA GLY A 71 -11.12 -11.47 7.28
C GLY A 71 -11.45 -10.13 6.61
N PHE A 72 -10.45 -9.28 6.39
CA PHE A 72 -10.59 -8.01 5.68
C PHE A 72 -11.05 -8.23 4.23
N TYR A 73 -10.39 -9.11 3.49
CA TYR A 73 -10.76 -9.40 2.10
C TYR A 73 -12.11 -10.08 1.98
N ARG A 74 -12.49 -10.90 2.97
CA ARG A 74 -13.83 -11.49 3.05
C ARG A 74 -14.91 -10.41 3.25
N ALA A 75 -14.69 -9.44 4.12
CA ALA A 75 -15.61 -8.31 4.29
C ALA A 75 -15.66 -7.44 3.05
N LEU A 76 -14.52 -7.17 2.42
CA LEU A 76 -14.46 -6.41 1.17
C LEU A 76 -15.30 -7.09 0.07
N ARG A 77 -15.15 -8.41 -0.09
CA ARG A 77 -15.89 -9.24 -1.05
C ARG A 77 -17.39 -9.23 -0.80
N ASN A 78 -17.82 -9.34 0.45
CA ASN A 78 -19.22 -9.58 0.78
C ASN A 78 -20.02 -8.29 1.03
N ASP A 79 -19.37 -7.25 1.55
CA ASP A 79 -20.07 -6.08 2.12
C ASP A 79 -19.79 -4.77 1.38
N VAL A 80 -18.66 -4.67 0.69
CA VAL A 80 -18.22 -3.41 0.06
C VAL A 80 -18.33 -3.50 -1.45
N LEU A 81 -17.64 -4.46 -2.08
CA LEU A 81 -17.56 -4.57 -3.52
C LEU A 81 -18.92 -4.82 -4.20
N PRO A 82 -19.87 -5.56 -3.62
CA PRO A 82 -21.21 -5.68 -4.20
C PRO A 82 -21.94 -4.34 -4.28
N VAL A 83 -21.77 -3.47 -3.27
CA VAL A 83 -22.34 -2.12 -3.26
C VAL A 83 -21.65 -1.25 -4.32
N LEU A 84 -20.32 -1.26 -4.38
CA LEU A 84 -19.59 -0.54 -5.43
C LEU A 84 -19.87 -1.08 -6.82
N GLY A 85 -20.28 -2.35 -6.92
CA GLY A 85 -20.73 -2.99 -8.14
C GLY A 85 -21.96 -2.35 -8.78
N THR A 86 -22.69 -1.46 -8.10
CA THR A 86 -23.77 -0.68 -8.73
C THR A 86 -23.27 0.51 -9.54
N TYR A 87 -22.00 0.92 -9.37
CA TYR A 87 -21.42 2.03 -10.12
C TYR A 87 -21.13 1.60 -11.57
N PRO A 88 -21.25 2.53 -12.54
CA PRO A 88 -20.86 2.26 -13.93
C PRO A 88 -19.34 2.08 -14.07
N PHE A 89 -18.56 2.74 -13.22
CA PHE A 89 -17.11 2.65 -13.18
C PHE A 89 -16.60 2.82 -11.74
N ILE A 90 -15.60 2.02 -11.33
CA ILE A 90 -15.07 1.99 -9.96
C ILE A 90 -13.60 2.38 -9.97
N ARG A 91 -13.26 3.51 -9.38
CA ARG A 91 -11.89 3.94 -9.09
C ARG A 91 -11.51 3.52 -7.69
N ILE A 92 -10.40 2.79 -7.59
CA ILE A 92 -9.88 2.27 -6.33
C ILE A 92 -8.45 2.76 -6.17
N TRP A 93 -8.09 3.28 -5.01
CA TRP A 93 -6.72 3.65 -4.67
C TRP A 93 -6.15 2.68 -3.65
N VAL A 94 -5.04 2.03 -3.98
CA VAL A 94 -4.20 1.27 -3.05
C VAL A 94 -2.97 2.12 -2.73
N ALA A 95 -3.02 2.82 -1.60
CA ALA A 95 -2.00 3.76 -1.15
C ALA A 95 -0.94 3.06 -0.27
N GLY A 96 0.30 3.08 -0.72
CA GLY A 96 1.40 2.31 -0.13
C GLY A 96 1.38 0.85 -0.58
N CYS A 97 1.27 0.61 -1.88
CA CYS A 97 1.09 -0.73 -2.44
C CYS A 97 2.32 -1.64 -2.35
N SER A 98 3.49 -1.09 -1.98
CA SER A 98 4.77 -1.80 -1.94
C SER A 98 5.03 -2.55 -3.26
N THR A 99 5.36 -3.85 -3.20
CA THR A 99 5.63 -4.74 -4.32
C THR A 99 4.37 -5.27 -5.02
N GLY A 100 3.18 -4.75 -4.69
CA GLY A 100 1.95 -4.94 -5.45
C GLY A 100 1.02 -6.04 -4.94
N GLU A 101 1.38 -6.81 -3.93
CA GLU A 101 0.60 -7.94 -3.41
C GLU A 101 -0.85 -7.57 -3.07
N GLU A 102 -1.09 -6.41 -2.44
CA GLU A 102 -2.44 -5.92 -2.12
C GLU A 102 -3.24 -5.55 -3.39
N ALA A 103 -2.59 -4.92 -4.37
CA ALA A 103 -3.22 -4.57 -5.64
C ALA A 103 -3.63 -5.83 -6.43
N TYR A 104 -2.76 -6.85 -6.49
CA TYR A 104 -3.07 -8.13 -7.14
C TYR A 104 -4.15 -8.91 -6.40
N SER A 105 -4.13 -8.91 -5.07
CA SER A 105 -5.18 -9.54 -4.26
C SER A 105 -6.54 -8.91 -4.56
N LEU A 106 -6.60 -7.58 -4.57
CA LEU A 106 -7.81 -6.83 -4.92
C LEU A 106 -8.29 -7.13 -6.35
N ALA A 107 -7.39 -7.14 -7.34
CA ALA A 107 -7.77 -7.43 -8.73
C ALA A 107 -8.33 -8.84 -8.90
N ILE A 108 -7.82 -9.83 -8.17
CA ILE A 108 -8.38 -11.18 -8.15
C ILE A 108 -9.79 -11.18 -7.58
N VAL A 109 -10.03 -10.50 -6.44
CA VAL A 109 -11.39 -10.39 -5.87
C VAL A 109 -12.35 -9.70 -6.86
N LEU A 110 -11.92 -8.62 -7.49
CA LEU A 110 -12.72 -7.93 -8.52
C LEU A 110 -12.98 -8.82 -9.74
N LYS A 111 -12.01 -9.64 -10.16
CA LYS A 111 -12.17 -10.58 -11.29
C LYS A 111 -13.23 -11.62 -10.95
N GLU A 112 -13.18 -12.19 -9.75
CA GLU A 112 -14.16 -13.18 -9.28
C GLU A 112 -15.57 -12.61 -9.14
N LEU A 113 -15.70 -11.34 -8.79
CA LEU A 113 -16.99 -10.64 -8.70
C LEU A 113 -17.47 -10.07 -10.04
N ASN A 114 -16.76 -10.30 -11.14
CA ASN A 114 -17.03 -9.71 -12.47
C ASN A 114 -17.02 -8.16 -12.48
N LEU A 115 -16.25 -7.55 -11.57
CA LEU A 115 -16.12 -6.09 -11.43
C LEU A 115 -14.84 -5.54 -12.05
N LEU A 116 -13.84 -6.39 -12.30
CA LEU A 116 -12.52 -5.94 -12.77
C LEU A 116 -12.58 -5.11 -14.05
N GLN A 117 -13.43 -5.49 -15.02
CA GLN A 117 -13.46 -4.81 -16.32
C GLN A 117 -13.92 -3.35 -16.26
N LYS A 118 -14.77 -3.02 -15.28
CA LYS A 118 -15.25 -1.66 -15.02
C LYS A 118 -14.56 -1.00 -13.82
N SER A 119 -13.44 -1.56 -13.38
CA SER A 119 -12.64 -1.00 -12.29
C SER A 119 -11.29 -0.50 -12.81
N LEU A 120 -10.72 0.48 -12.10
CA LEU A 120 -9.37 0.95 -12.30
C LEU A 120 -8.69 1.13 -10.94
N ILE A 121 -7.62 0.38 -10.73
CA ILE A 121 -6.83 0.38 -9.49
C ILE A 121 -5.64 1.32 -9.68
N TYR A 122 -5.57 2.36 -8.88
CA TYR A 122 -4.40 3.21 -8.75
C TYR A 122 -3.57 2.65 -7.61
N ALA A 123 -2.43 2.04 -7.90
CA ALA A 123 -1.53 1.45 -6.92
C ALA A 123 -0.31 2.36 -6.78
N THR A 124 -0.18 3.04 -5.65
CA THR A 124 0.86 4.04 -5.45
C THR A 124 1.79 3.71 -4.31
N ASP A 125 3.04 4.10 -4.44
CA ASP A 125 4.05 3.99 -3.39
C ASP A 125 5.04 5.15 -3.50
N ILE A 126 5.72 5.48 -2.40
CA ILE A 126 6.78 6.49 -2.40
C ILE A 126 8.07 5.92 -3.02
N ASN A 127 8.25 4.60 -2.98
CA ASN A 127 9.45 3.97 -3.49
C ASN A 127 9.29 3.49 -4.95
N PRO A 128 10.00 4.09 -5.92
CA PRO A 128 9.90 3.67 -7.32
C PRO A 128 10.38 2.24 -7.57
N SER A 129 11.32 1.70 -6.78
CA SER A 129 11.87 0.37 -7.04
C SER A 129 10.89 -0.76 -6.73
N VAL A 130 10.03 -0.59 -5.71
CA VAL A 130 8.96 -1.56 -5.40
C VAL A 130 7.84 -1.47 -6.43
N LEU A 131 7.56 -0.29 -6.97
CA LEU A 131 6.61 -0.12 -8.07
C LEU A 131 7.09 -0.84 -9.34
N GLU A 132 8.39 -0.79 -9.66
CA GLU A 132 8.95 -1.55 -10.78
C GLU A 132 8.84 -3.07 -10.58
N LYS A 133 8.90 -3.55 -9.34
CA LYS A 133 8.62 -4.96 -9.01
C LYS A 133 7.13 -5.27 -9.17
N ALA A 134 6.25 -4.40 -8.67
CA ALA A 134 4.80 -4.53 -8.76
C ALA A 134 4.31 -4.62 -10.20
N LYS A 135 4.81 -3.73 -11.08
CA LYS A 135 4.47 -3.71 -12.52
C LYS A 135 4.75 -5.04 -13.22
N LYS A 136 5.79 -5.78 -12.79
CA LYS A 136 6.15 -7.08 -13.37
C LYS A 136 5.16 -8.19 -13.00
N GLY A 137 4.44 -8.06 -11.88
CA GLY A 137 3.51 -9.09 -11.40
C GLY A 137 4.18 -10.43 -11.09
N MET A 138 5.46 -10.40 -10.74
CA MET A 138 6.25 -11.60 -10.48
C MET A 138 6.59 -11.67 -8.99
N PHE A 139 6.15 -12.73 -8.33
CA PHE A 139 6.34 -12.92 -6.90
C PHE A 139 7.15 -14.19 -6.62
N PRO A 140 8.01 -14.19 -5.59
CA PRO A 140 8.76 -15.38 -5.20
C PRO A 140 7.87 -16.59 -4.87
N LEU A 141 8.20 -17.76 -5.43
CA LEU A 141 7.41 -18.98 -5.25
C LEU A 141 7.32 -19.44 -3.79
N ASN A 142 8.33 -19.13 -2.98
CA ASN A 142 8.34 -19.48 -1.55
C ASN A 142 7.20 -18.79 -0.75
N TYR A 143 6.63 -17.69 -1.24
CA TYR A 143 5.48 -17.05 -0.61
C TYR A 143 4.12 -17.60 -1.06
N ILE A 144 4.07 -18.29 -2.20
CA ILE A 144 2.81 -18.70 -2.84
C ILE A 144 1.99 -19.64 -1.97
N LYS A 145 2.64 -20.51 -1.17
CA LYS A 145 1.92 -21.36 -0.22
C LYS A 145 1.11 -20.53 0.77
N ALA A 146 1.74 -19.56 1.44
CA ALA A 146 1.07 -18.67 2.39
C ALA A 146 -0.01 -17.83 1.70
N TYR A 147 0.26 -17.34 0.49
CA TYR A 147 -0.72 -16.57 -0.30
C TYR A 147 -1.95 -17.39 -0.64
N SER A 148 -1.77 -18.67 -1.00
CA SER A 148 -2.88 -19.60 -1.28
C SER A 148 -3.73 -19.85 -0.04
N GLU A 149 -3.10 -20.08 1.13
CA GLU A 149 -3.80 -20.25 2.41
C GLU A 149 -4.61 -18.99 2.76
N ASN A 150 -4.02 -17.81 2.63
CA ASN A 150 -4.69 -16.53 2.86
C ASN A 150 -5.85 -16.30 1.88
N TYR A 151 -5.66 -16.64 0.60
CA TYR A 151 -6.68 -16.52 -0.44
C TYR A 151 -7.90 -17.41 -0.16
N VAL A 152 -7.68 -18.68 0.21
CA VAL A 152 -8.75 -19.60 0.61
C VAL A 152 -9.50 -19.05 1.81
N GLN A 153 -8.78 -18.61 2.84
CA GLN A 153 -9.39 -18.00 4.02
C GLN A 153 -10.13 -16.69 3.68
N SER A 154 -9.73 -15.97 2.64
CA SER A 154 -10.41 -14.75 2.18
C SER A 154 -11.72 -15.03 1.43
N GLY A 155 -12.09 -16.31 1.25
CA GLY A 155 -13.29 -16.73 0.52
C GLY A 155 -13.05 -16.87 -0.99
N GLY A 156 -11.82 -17.21 -1.40
CA GLY A 156 -11.49 -17.57 -2.76
C GLY A 156 -12.42 -18.67 -3.33
N THR A 157 -12.76 -18.55 -4.61
CA THR A 157 -13.76 -19.43 -5.27
C THR A 157 -13.17 -20.43 -6.26
N LYS A 158 -11.86 -20.36 -6.52
CA LYS A 158 -11.14 -21.21 -7.46
C LYS A 158 -9.82 -21.67 -6.83
N ASP A 159 -9.03 -22.44 -7.57
CA ASP A 159 -7.65 -22.67 -7.17
C ASP A 159 -6.82 -21.41 -7.38
N PHE A 160 -6.01 -21.04 -6.39
CA PHE A 160 -5.17 -19.85 -6.47
C PHE A 160 -4.17 -19.91 -7.64
N SER A 161 -3.72 -21.11 -7.99
CA SER A 161 -2.87 -21.39 -9.16
C SER A 161 -3.51 -21.05 -10.50
N SER A 162 -4.82 -20.81 -10.56
CA SER A 162 -5.49 -20.36 -11.79
C SER A 162 -5.15 -18.92 -12.16
N TYR A 163 -4.54 -18.14 -11.27
CA TYR A 163 -4.21 -16.73 -11.47
C TYR A 163 -2.75 -16.45 -11.84
N TYR A 164 -1.88 -17.46 -11.82
CA TYR A 164 -0.46 -17.29 -12.12
C TYR A 164 0.12 -18.51 -12.84
N THR A 165 1.21 -18.28 -13.56
CA THR A 165 2.06 -19.35 -14.07
C THR A 165 3.34 -19.38 -13.24
N ALA A 166 3.71 -20.56 -12.73
CA ALA A 166 4.96 -20.75 -12.02
C ALA A 166 6.08 -21.14 -12.99
N ASN A 167 7.24 -20.50 -12.88
CA ASN A 167 8.45 -20.93 -13.56
C ASN A 167 9.69 -20.72 -12.67
N TYR A 168 10.50 -21.76 -12.51
CA TYR A 168 11.69 -21.79 -11.65
C TYR A 168 11.41 -21.37 -10.19
N SER A 169 11.72 -20.12 -9.84
CA SER A 169 11.62 -19.54 -8.50
C SER A 169 10.57 -18.41 -8.41
N LEU A 170 9.85 -18.12 -9.48
CA LEU A 170 8.89 -17.01 -9.57
C LEU A 170 7.52 -17.49 -10.07
N ALA A 171 6.47 -16.88 -9.52
CA ALA A 171 5.11 -16.95 -10.01
C ALA A 171 4.78 -15.65 -10.74
N LYS A 172 4.50 -15.72 -12.04
CA LYS A 172 4.04 -14.58 -12.85
C LYS A 172 2.51 -14.60 -12.91
N PHE A 173 1.88 -13.56 -12.36
CA PHE A 173 0.43 -13.41 -12.40
C PHE A 173 -0.05 -13.00 -13.79
N ASP A 174 -1.27 -13.41 -14.12
CA ASP A 174 -1.94 -13.14 -15.39
C ASP A 174 -1.98 -11.63 -15.71
N GLU A 175 -1.54 -11.24 -16.90
CA GLU A 175 -1.51 -9.85 -17.38
C GLU A 175 -2.92 -9.22 -17.44
N SER A 176 -3.97 -10.02 -17.57
CA SER A 176 -5.34 -9.49 -17.45
C SER A 176 -5.62 -8.82 -16.10
N LEU A 177 -4.92 -9.21 -15.02
CA LEU A 177 -5.04 -8.56 -13.71
C LEU A 177 -4.38 -7.17 -13.72
N ASN A 178 -3.19 -7.04 -14.29
CA ASN A 178 -2.44 -5.78 -14.28
C ASN A 178 -2.96 -4.76 -15.32
N SER A 179 -3.69 -5.20 -16.34
CA SER A 179 -4.28 -4.33 -17.38
C SER A 179 -5.25 -3.27 -16.85
N LYS A 180 -5.72 -3.41 -15.61
CA LYS A 180 -6.61 -2.49 -14.90
C LYS A 180 -5.94 -1.79 -13.73
N MET A 181 -4.61 -1.74 -13.73
CA MET A 181 -3.80 -1.10 -12.69
C MET A 181 -2.95 0.02 -13.28
N ILE A 182 -2.88 1.14 -12.55
CA ILE A 182 -1.95 2.23 -12.79
C ILE A 182 -0.98 2.25 -11.61
N PHE A 183 0.30 2.02 -11.90
CA PHE A 183 1.38 2.11 -10.91
C PHE A 183 2.10 3.45 -11.05
N SER A 184 2.04 4.27 -10.00
CA SER A 184 2.68 5.59 -10.00
C SER A 184 3.29 5.92 -8.65
N THR A 185 4.36 6.70 -8.65
CA THR A 185 4.90 7.27 -7.41
C THR A 185 3.90 8.25 -6.82
N HIS A 186 3.65 8.17 -5.52
CA HIS A 186 2.85 9.16 -4.80
C HIS A 186 3.36 9.24 -3.36
N ASN A 187 3.62 10.45 -2.89
CA ASN A 187 3.99 10.73 -1.53
C ASN A 187 2.77 11.21 -0.74
N LEU A 188 2.28 10.36 0.18
CA LEU A 188 1.17 10.69 1.07
C LEU A 188 1.41 11.92 1.95
N VAL A 189 2.66 12.33 2.13
CA VAL A 189 3.05 13.50 2.94
C VAL A 189 2.92 14.81 2.16
N SER A 190 3.43 14.85 0.93
CA SER A 190 3.59 16.09 0.17
C SER A 190 2.60 16.26 -0.97
N ASP A 191 2.05 15.17 -1.50
CA ASP A 191 1.27 15.22 -2.73
C ASP A 191 -0.21 15.42 -2.43
N HIS A 192 -0.91 16.05 -3.38
CA HIS A 192 -2.33 16.33 -3.28
C HIS A 192 -3.20 15.18 -3.79
N SER A 193 -4.52 15.32 -3.59
CA SER A 193 -5.52 14.46 -4.24
C SER A 193 -5.35 14.56 -5.76
N PHE A 194 -5.32 13.42 -6.44
CA PHE A 194 -5.15 13.33 -7.89
C PHE A 194 -6.38 12.77 -8.60
N ASN A 195 -7.38 12.29 -7.86
CA ASN A 195 -8.65 11.78 -8.40
C ASN A 195 -9.72 11.69 -7.29
N GLU A 196 -10.94 11.35 -7.69
CA GLU A 196 -12.03 10.95 -6.81
C GLU A 196 -12.17 9.42 -6.82
N PHE A 197 -12.28 8.78 -5.65
CA PHE A 197 -12.30 7.33 -5.50
C PHE A 197 -13.57 6.85 -4.78
N GLN A 198 -14.06 5.68 -5.20
CA GLN A 198 -15.11 4.96 -4.47
C GLN A 198 -14.53 4.10 -3.34
N LEU A 199 -13.25 3.73 -3.43
CA LEU A 199 -12.56 2.91 -2.43
C LEU A 199 -11.10 3.34 -2.32
N ILE A 200 -10.64 3.59 -1.10
CA ILE A 200 -9.23 3.82 -0.77
C ILE A 200 -8.79 2.76 0.23
N LEU A 201 -7.71 2.05 -0.07
CA LEU A 201 -7.00 1.14 0.84
C LEU A 201 -5.69 1.81 1.23
N CYS A 202 -5.42 1.95 2.52
CA CYS A 202 -4.13 2.34 3.04
C CYS A 202 -3.84 1.49 4.28
N ARG A 203 -3.23 0.33 4.06
CA ARG A 203 -3.08 -0.70 5.09
C ARG A 203 -1.64 -0.87 5.51
N ASN A 204 -1.41 -0.83 6.82
CA ASN A 204 -0.09 -1.03 7.44
C ASN A 204 0.96 0.02 7.02
N VAL A 205 0.53 1.23 6.67
CA VAL A 205 1.38 2.37 6.28
C VAL A 205 1.38 3.42 7.39
N LEU A 206 0.21 3.78 7.91
CA LEU A 206 0.02 4.86 8.87
C LEU A 206 0.68 4.59 10.22
N ILE A 207 0.91 3.31 10.56
CA ILE A 207 1.65 2.91 11.77
C ILE A 207 3.09 3.45 11.80
N TYR A 208 3.63 3.94 10.68
CA TYR A 208 4.95 4.56 10.60
C TYR A 208 4.91 6.09 10.68
N PHE A 209 3.74 6.70 10.76
CA PHE A 209 3.55 8.15 10.84
C PHE A 209 3.30 8.59 12.27
N ASP A 210 3.69 9.82 12.60
CA ASP A 210 3.22 10.46 13.81
C ASP A 210 1.74 10.90 13.68
N LYS A 211 1.21 11.53 14.72
CA LYS A 211 -0.21 11.93 14.75
C LYS A 211 -0.54 13.05 13.78
N ASP A 212 0.37 13.99 13.60
CA ASP A 212 0.15 15.15 12.73
C ASP A 212 0.16 14.72 11.27
N LEU A 213 1.09 13.84 10.89
CA LEU A 213 1.11 13.26 9.56
C LEU A 213 -0.10 12.33 9.32
N GLN A 214 -0.50 11.51 10.30
CA GLN A 214 -1.76 10.74 10.20
C GLN A 214 -2.96 11.64 9.90
N HIS A 215 -3.06 12.81 10.53
CA HIS A 215 -4.13 13.77 10.25
C HIS A 215 -4.08 14.34 8.83
N LYS A 216 -2.88 14.71 8.34
CA LYS A 216 -2.72 15.19 6.95
C LYS A 216 -3.14 14.13 5.95
N VAL A 217 -2.73 12.88 6.16
CA VAL A 217 -3.08 11.76 5.29
C VAL A 217 -4.58 11.45 5.33
N PHE A 218 -5.23 11.53 6.49
CA PHE A 218 -6.69 11.40 6.55
C PHE A 218 -7.42 12.54 5.85
N GLN A 219 -6.93 13.77 5.94
CA GLN A 219 -7.50 14.90 5.19
C GLN A 219 -7.34 14.69 3.68
N LEU A 220 -6.20 14.17 3.24
CA LEU A 220 -5.98 13.78 1.85
C LEU A 220 -6.99 12.73 1.40
N PHE A 221 -7.14 11.63 2.16
CA PHE A 221 -8.12 10.59 1.84
C PHE A 221 -9.55 11.11 1.85
N ASP A 222 -9.92 11.99 2.78
CA ASP A 222 -11.24 12.62 2.80
C ASP A 222 -11.50 13.45 1.53
N ASN A 223 -10.52 14.23 1.10
CA ASN A 223 -10.61 15.03 -0.12
C ASN A 223 -10.65 14.17 -1.39
N SER A 224 -10.05 12.97 -1.36
CA SER A 224 -10.01 12.05 -2.49
C SER A 224 -11.19 11.07 -2.51
N LEU A 225 -11.88 10.85 -1.39
CA LEU A 225 -12.95 9.86 -1.29
C LEU A 225 -14.32 10.49 -1.59
N GLU A 226 -15.04 9.89 -2.53
CA GLU A 226 -16.42 10.27 -2.85
C GLU A 226 -17.35 10.06 -1.65
N LYS A 227 -18.46 10.82 -1.62
CA LYS A 227 -19.55 10.54 -0.68
C LYS A 227 -20.02 9.10 -0.86
N LEU A 228 -20.33 8.42 0.24
CA LEU A 228 -20.71 7.01 0.27
C LEU A 228 -19.62 6.02 -0.16
N GLY A 229 -18.41 6.50 -0.49
CA GLY A 229 -17.22 5.69 -0.71
C GLY A 229 -16.66 5.08 0.56
N TYR A 230 -15.65 4.21 0.42
CA TYR A 230 -15.09 3.43 1.51
C TYR A 230 -13.60 3.72 1.72
N LEU A 231 -13.20 3.90 2.97
CA LEU A 231 -11.82 3.93 3.42
C LEU A 231 -11.51 2.65 4.19
N ALA A 232 -10.46 1.95 3.80
CA ALA A 232 -10.01 0.69 4.36
C ALA A 232 -8.59 0.84 4.92
N LEU A 233 -8.42 0.54 6.22
CA LEU A 233 -7.13 0.63 6.91
C LEU A 233 -6.70 -0.74 7.45
N GLY A 234 -5.44 -0.83 7.88
CA GLY A 234 -4.89 -2.02 8.49
C GLY A 234 -5.43 -2.28 9.90
N SER A 235 -5.28 -3.51 10.37
CA SER A 235 -5.80 -3.97 11.68
C SER A 235 -5.33 -3.15 12.89
N LYS A 236 -4.14 -2.53 12.81
CA LYS A 236 -3.54 -1.68 13.86
C LYS A 236 -3.78 -0.18 13.66
N GLU A 237 -4.61 0.20 12.69
CA GLU A 237 -4.87 1.59 12.32
C GLU A 237 -6.32 1.94 12.66
N SER A 238 -6.61 3.22 12.88
CA SER A 238 -7.96 3.66 13.24
C SER A 238 -8.18 5.12 12.89
N LEU A 239 -9.44 5.48 12.65
CA LEU A 239 -9.87 6.87 12.47
C LEU A 239 -10.17 7.55 13.82
N ASP A 240 -10.25 6.81 14.93
CA ASP A 240 -10.87 7.27 16.19
C ASP A 240 -10.32 8.60 16.76
N PHE A 241 -9.07 8.94 16.45
CA PHE A 241 -8.42 10.17 16.93
C PHE A 241 -8.56 11.35 15.95
N TRP A 242 -9.07 11.13 14.74
CA TRP A 242 -9.25 12.15 13.73
C TRP A 242 -10.58 12.90 13.93
N SER A 243 -10.54 14.23 13.82
CA SER A 243 -11.68 15.10 14.16
C SER A 243 -12.96 14.81 13.38
N ARG A 244 -12.82 14.32 12.14
CA ARG A 244 -13.94 14.01 11.23
C ARG A 244 -14.34 12.54 11.23
N ALA A 245 -13.82 11.72 12.15
CA ALA A 245 -14.14 10.30 12.23
C ALA A 245 -15.65 10.01 12.36
N ARG A 246 -16.43 10.96 12.88
CA ARG A 246 -17.90 10.86 13.00
C ARG A 246 -18.64 10.89 11.66
N GLU A 247 -18.00 11.38 10.61
CA GLU A 247 -18.51 11.38 9.24
C GLU A 247 -18.31 10.02 8.55
N TYR A 248 -17.72 9.04 9.27
CA TYR A 248 -17.37 7.73 8.76
C TYR A 248 -18.06 6.65 9.59
N LYS A 249 -18.88 5.83 8.93
CA LYS A 249 -19.56 4.70 9.56
C LYS A 249 -18.79 3.41 9.31
N ARG A 250 -18.34 2.74 10.37
CA ARG A 250 -17.64 1.46 10.28
C ARG A 250 -18.56 0.37 9.69
N VAL A 251 -18.02 -0.42 8.79
CA VAL A 251 -18.68 -1.57 8.16
C VAL A 251 -18.36 -2.81 8.99
N LYS A 252 -19.36 -3.30 9.75
CA LYS A 252 -19.22 -4.47 10.63
C LYS A 252 -17.99 -4.35 11.55
N THR A 253 -17.20 -5.42 11.65
CA THR A 253 -16.06 -5.57 12.57
C THR A 253 -14.72 -5.22 11.93
N GLU A 254 -14.61 -5.19 10.61
CA GLU A 254 -13.34 -4.92 9.93
C GLU A 254 -12.99 -3.43 9.97
N LYS A 255 -11.72 -3.11 9.68
CA LYS A 255 -11.20 -1.74 9.62
C LYS A 255 -11.54 -1.09 8.27
N ILE A 256 -12.84 -1.06 7.98
CA ILE A 256 -13.44 -0.48 6.77
C ILE A 256 -14.51 0.50 7.22
N TRP A 257 -14.47 1.73 6.70
CA TRP A 257 -15.44 2.76 7.01
C TRP A 257 -16.03 3.34 5.74
N ARG A 258 -17.34 3.59 5.76
CA ARG A 258 -18.06 4.27 4.69
C ARG A 258 -18.20 5.75 5.05
N LYS A 259 -17.83 6.64 4.14
CA LYS A 259 -18.05 8.09 4.26
C LYS A 259 -19.54 8.40 4.10
N LEU A 260 -20.09 9.21 4.99
CA LEU A 260 -21.52 9.57 5.02
C LEU A 260 -21.85 10.73 4.06
#